data_AF-A0AAX3ITZ1-F1
#
_entry.id   AF-A0AAX3ITZ1-F1
#
_cell.length_a   1.000
_cell.length_b   1.000
_cell.length_c   1.000
_cell.angle_alpha   90.00
_cell.angle_beta   90.00
_cell.angle_gamma   90.00
#
_symmetry.space_group_name_H-M   'P 1'
#
loop_
_entity.id
_entity.type
_entity.pdbx_description
1 polymer ?
#
loop_
_entity_poly.entity_id
_entity_poly.type
_entity_poly.pdbx_seq_one_letter_code
_entity_poly.pdbx_strand_id
1 'polypeptide(L)'
;MDFEKKFTALFKSIAPQYRRSEVFYDFITIFALEFYLILYGAQADESLRQRYQTAAGHYNEDEKQALSRLFNIIVEALEHKTYDFLGSVFMALDLGDQYKAQYFTPSHIAHLMAAVTLSDCHSLIKKRGFLTLQEPTCGSGVMIIEAYNYLREEDFNPQQQMWAQARDLDFTAALMCYIQMTLLHIPGEVIIGNTLKDEVNYHLYTPAHIMGNWNKKLESADSYTEAEYQVIKPEPVEDPPLDIDWENEPMFL
;
A
#
# COMPACT_ATOMS: atom_id res chain seq x y z
N MET A 1 8.27 -9.93 -22.29
CA MET A 1 9.49 -9.18 -21.96
C MET A 1 9.71 -9.34 -20.46
N ASP A 2 10.93 -9.57 -19.99
CA ASP A 2 11.19 -9.72 -18.55
C ASP A 2 11.59 -8.34 -17.99
N PHE A 3 10.61 -7.64 -17.41
CA PHE A 3 10.75 -6.25 -16.99
C PHE A 3 11.65 -6.13 -15.77
N GLU A 4 11.59 -7.10 -14.86
CA GLU A 4 12.42 -7.21 -13.67
C GLU A 4 13.90 -7.35 -14.06
N LYS A 5 14.23 -8.22 -15.02
CA LYS A 5 15.60 -8.32 -15.54
C LYS A 5 16.07 -7.03 -16.21
N LYS A 6 15.21 -6.38 -17.00
CA LYS A 6 15.51 -5.09 -17.66
C LYS A 6 15.80 -4.00 -16.60
N PHE A 7 14.97 -3.95 -15.55
CA PHE A 7 15.12 -3.05 -14.41
C PHE A 7 16.43 -3.31 -13.68
N THR A 8 16.67 -4.55 -13.23
CA THR A 8 17.88 -4.94 -12.50
C THR A 8 19.16 -4.65 -13.29
N ALA A 9 19.17 -4.89 -14.61
CA ALA A 9 20.33 -4.63 -15.45
C ALA A 9 20.65 -3.13 -15.52
N LEU A 10 19.64 -2.29 -15.77
CA LEU A 10 19.83 -0.83 -15.80
C LEU A 10 20.22 -0.30 -14.42
N PHE A 11 19.51 -0.71 -13.37
CA PHE A 11 19.75 -0.32 -11.98
C PHE A 11 21.21 -0.56 -11.53
N LYS A 12 21.80 -1.71 -11.90
CA LYS A 12 23.20 -2.03 -11.57
C LYS A 12 24.22 -1.07 -12.19
N SER A 13 23.87 -0.38 -13.28
CA SER A 13 24.76 0.58 -13.95
C SER A 13 24.68 2.00 -13.38
N ILE A 14 23.64 2.33 -12.60
CA ILE A 14 23.41 3.70 -12.11
C ILE A 14 24.23 3.92 -10.85
N ALA A 15 24.97 5.04 -10.83
CA ALA A 15 25.73 5.54 -9.69
C ALA A 15 26.51 4.42 -8.94
N PRO A 16 27.41 3.69 -9.63
CA PRO A 16 28.09 2.50 -9.09
C PRO A 16 28.90 2.77 -7.81
N GLN A 17 29.21 4.04 -7.53
CA GLN A 17 29.91 4.49 -6.33
C GLN A 17 29.11 4.32 -5.02
N TYR A 18 27.77 4.23 -5.08
CA TYR A 18 26.91 4.07 -3.90
C TYR A 18 26.55 2.61 -3.62
N ARG A 19 26.11 2.32 -2.39
CA ARG A 19 25.56 0.99 -2.07
C ARG A 19 24.27 0.78 -2.85
N ARG A 20 24.00 -0.45 -3.29
CA ARG A 20 22.78 -0.74 -4.07
C ARG A 20 21.51 -0.43 -3.26
N SER A 21 21.50 -0.69 -1.95
CA SER A 21 20.37 -0.31 -1.09
C SER A 21 20.15 1.20 -1.05
N GLU A 22 21.22 2.01 -0.93
CA GLU A 22 21.13 3.47 -0.97
C GLU A 22 20.53 3.97 -2.28
N VAL A 23 20.99 3.45 -3.42
CA VAL A 23 20.45 3.83 -4.74
C VAL A 23 18.97 3.47 -4.87
N PHE A 24 18.56 2.32 -4.34
CA PHE A 24 17.15 1.92 -4.37
C PHE A 24 16.30 2.79 -3.45
N TYR A 25 16.76 3.08 -2.23
CA TYR A 25 16.04 3.94 -1.28
C TYR A 25 15.86 5.36 -1.83
N ASP A 26 16.92 5.92 -2.42
CA ASP A 26 16.83 7.22 -3.09
C ASP A 26 15.88 7.16 -4.29
N PHE A 27 15.98 6.13 -5.12
CA PHE A 27 15.09 5.95 -6.27
C PHE A 27 13.61 5.94 -5.87
N ILE A 28 13.24 5.12 -4.87
CA ILE A 28 11.87 5.09 -4.35
C ILE A 28 11.48 6.45 -3.74
N THR A 29 12.37 7.06 -2.97
CA THR A 29 12.14 8.38 -2.34
C THR A 29 11.89 9.46 -3.38
N ILE A 30 12.72 9.52 -4.44
CA ILE A 30 12.62 10.53 -5.50
C ILE A 30 11.25 10.44 -6.17
N PHE A 31 10.90 9.29 -6.75
CA PHE A 31 9.67 9.19 -7.55
C PHE A 31 8.40 9.21 -6.72
N ALA A 32 8.39 8.61 -5.53
CA ALA A 32 7.22 8.70 -4.66
C ALA A 32 6.97 10.15 -4.20
N LEU A 33 8.04 10.86 -3.81
CA LEU A 33 7.91 12.24 -3.36
C LEU A 33 7.72 13.23 -4.51
N GLU A 34 8.09 12.92 -5.75
CA GLU A 34 7.67 13.73 -6.91
C GLU A 34 6.15 13.77 -7.03
N PHE A 35 5.47 12.62 -6.99
CA PHE A 35 4.00 12.58 -6.99
C PHE A 35 3.40 13.35 -5.81
N TYR A 36 3.93 13.12 -4.61
CA TYR A 36 3.49 13.84 -3.41
C TYR A 36 3.67 15.36 -3.54
N LEU A 37 4.85 15.83 -3.94
CA LEU A 37 5.14 17.26 -4.06
C LEU A 37 4.29 17.93 -5.15
N ILE A 38 3.97 17.23 -6.24
CA ILE A 38 3.05 17.73 -7.26
C ILE A 38 1.64 17.89 -6.70
N LEU A 39 1.16 16.91 -5.93
CA LEU A 39 -0.19 16.94 -5.35
C LEU A 39 -0.36 18.00 -4.26
N TYR A 40 0.63 18.13 -3.36
CA TYR A 40 0.52 18.98 -2.17
C TYR A 40 1.13 20.37 -2.39
N GLY A 41 2.00 20.55 -3.39
CA GLY A 41 2.57 21.85 -3.75
C GLY A 41 3.18 22.60 -2.56
N ALA A 42 2.60 23.77 -2.23
CA ALA A 42 3.04 24.59 -1.11
C ALA A 42 2.64 24.04 0.27
N GLN A 43 1.66 23.12 0.34
CA GLN A 43 1.22 22.48 1.58
C GLN A 43 2.00 21.20 1.90
N ALA A 44 2.93 20.80 1.04
CA ALA A 44 3.75 19.61 1.27
C ALA A 44 4.61 19.76 2.53
N ASP A 45 4.75 18.66 3.28
CA ASP A 45 5.58 18.61 4.48
C ASP A 45 7.05 18.94 4.15
N GLU A 46 7.64 19.86 4.91
CA GLU A 46 8.99 20.36 4.63
C GLU A 46 10.06 19.29 4.86
N SER A 47 9.84 18.36 5.80
CA SER A 47 10.78 17.26 6.03
C SER A 47 10.79 16.27 4.85
N LEU A 48 9.63 16.02 4.23
CA LEU A 48 9.54 15.23 3.00
C LEU A 48 10.18 15.97 1.82
N ARG A 49 9.97 17.29 1.69
CA ARG A 49 10.65 18.10 0.68
C ARG A 49 12.17 18.03 0.81
N GLN A 50 12.69 18.15 2.03
CA GLN A 50 14.12 18.07 2.30
C GLN A 50 14.68 16.68 2.00
N ARG A 51 13.93 15.61 2.32
CA ARG A 51 14.30 14.23 1.96
C ARG A 51 14.40 14.06 0.45
N TYR A 52 13.42 14.54 -0.30
CA TYR A 52 13.46 14.53 -1.77
C TYR A 52 14.69 15.28 -2.30
N GLN A 53 14.95 16.50 -1.84
CA GLN A 53 16.09 17.31 -2.29
C GLN A 53 17.44 16.64 -1.99
N THR A 54 17.54 15.99 -0.83
CA THR A 54 18.75 15.27 -0.41
C THR A 54 18.99 14.07 -1.31
N ALA A 55 17.99 13.21 -1.51
CA ALA A 55 18.08 12.04 -2.38
C ALA A 55 18.39 12.45 -3.84
N ALA A 56 17.66 13.43 -4.38
CA ALA A 56 17.89 13.93 -5.74
C ALA A 56 19.27 14.60 -5.91
N GLY A 57 19.83 15.14 -4.82
CA GLY A 57 21.14 15.80 -4.80
C GLY A 57 22.34 14.83 -4.91
N HIS A 58 22.15 13.53 -4.70
CA HIS A 58 23.22 12.53 -4.85
C HIS A 58 23.59 12.24 -6.31
N TYR A 59 22.71 12.56 -7.25
CA TYR A 59 22.83 12.14 -8.64
C TYR A 59 23.17 13.32 -9.56
N ASN A 60 24.07 13.10 -10.51
CA ASN A 60 24.28 14.02 -11.63
C ASN A 60 23.15 13.91 -12.68
N GLU A 61 23.14 14.79 -13.69
CA GLU A 61 22.06 14.82 -14.69
C GLU A 61 21.96 13.54 -15.53
N ASP A 62 23.08 12.90 -15.88
CA ASP A 62 23.07 11.64 -16.64
C ASP A 62 22.50 10.49 -15.79
N GLU A 63 22.83 10.47 -14.50
CA GLU A 63 22.28 9.51 -13.52
C GLU A 63 20.78 9.75 -13.28
N LYS A 64 20.32 11.00 -13.16
CA LYS A 64 18.89 11.33 -13.05
C LYS A 64 18.10 10.90 -14.29
N GLN A 65 18.66 11.08 -15.48
CA GLN A 65 18.06 10.55 -16.71
C GLN A 65 18.00 9.02 -16.70
N ALA A 66 19.03 8.35 -16.16
CA ALA A 66 19.01 6.90 -16.01
C ALA A 66 17.96 6.42 -15.01
N LEU A 67 17.79 7.11 -13.88
CA LEU A 67 16.71 6.87 -12.90
C LEU A 67 15.33 7.07 -13.55
N SER A 68 15.16 8.10 -14.38
CA SER A 68 13.92 8.32 -15.13
C SER A 68 13.62 7.17 -16.11
N ARG A 69 14.65 6.70 -16.84
CA ARG A 69 14.52 5.51 -17.69
C ARG A 69 14.19 4.25 -16.88
N LEU A 70 14.70 4.14 -15.66
CA LEU A 70 14.40 3.05 -14.75
C LEU A 70 12.93 3.10 -14.29
N PHE A 71 12.42 4.28 -13.96
CA PHE A 71 11.01 4.48 -13.62
C PHE A 71 10.07 4.12 -14.78
N ASN A 72 10.43 4.48 -16.02
CA ASN A 72 9.65 4.09 -17.19
C ASN A 72 9.48 2.57 -17.34
N ILE A 73 10.47 1.77 -16.90
CA ILE A 73 10.33 0.30 -16.92
C ILE A 73 9.22 -0.16 -15.97
N ILE A 74 9.04 0.51 -14.82
CA ILE A 74 7.93 0.21 -13.90
C ILE A 74 6.60 0.53 -14.56
N VAL A 75 6.51 1.71 -15.20
CA VAL A 75 5.29 2.12 -15.92
C VAL A 75 4.94 1.11 -17.00
N GLU A 76 5.89 0.76 -17.88
CA GLU A 76 5.71 -0.26 -18.92
C GLU A 76 5.27 -1.62 -18.33
N ALA A 77 5.85 -2.02 -17.20
CA ALA A 77 5.53 -3.28 -16.54
C ALA A 77 4.08 -3.30 -16.01
N LEU A 78 3.67 -2.21 -15.34
CA LEU A 78 2.33 -2.09 -14.74
C LEU A 78 1.22 -1.84 -15.77
N GLU A 79 1.54 -1.24 -16.92
CA GLU A 79 0.64 -1.18 -18.08
C GLU A 79 0.41 -2.57 -18.68
N HIS A 80 1.42 -3.44 -18.65
CA HIS A 80 1.30 -4.80 -19.19
C HIS A 80 0.57 -5.75 -18.24
N LYS A 81 0.84 -5.66 -16.93
CA LYS A 81 0.24 -6.52 -15.91
C LYS A 81 0.13 -5.76 -14.58
N THR A 82 -0.97 -5.97 -13.87
CA THR A 82 -1.15 -5.50 -12.49
C THR A 82 -0.57 -6.52 -11.51
N TYR A 83 0.52 -6.17 -10.83
CA TYR A 83 1.20 -7.02 -9.83
C TYR A 83 2.17 -6.18 -8.99
N ASP A 84 2.67 -6.75 -7.90
CA ASP A 84 3.71 -6.14 -7.06
C ASP A 84 5.09 -6.21 -7.74
N PHE A 85 5.34 -5.28 -8.66
CA PHE A 85 6.63 -5.15 -9.36
C PHE A 85 7.73 -4.71 -8.41
N LEU A 86 7.49 -3.68 -7.58
CA LEU A 86 8.51 -3.11 -6.72
C LEU A 86 8.96 -4.07 -5.62
N GLY A 87 8.05 -4.82 -5.02
CA GLY A 87 8.39 -5.90 -4.09
C GLY A 87 9.19 -7.02 -4.78
N SER A 88 8.81 -7.38 -6.02
CA SER A 88 9.53 -8.40 -6.79
C SER A 88 10.98 -8.00 -7.09
N VAL A 89 11.23 -6.77 -7.55
CA VAL A 89 12.60 -6.30 -7.80
C VAL A 89 13.39 -6.08 -6.50
N PHE A 90 12.74 -5.65 -5.42
CA PHE A 90 13.39 -5.51 -4.12
C PHE A 90 13.94 -6.85 -3.62
N MET A 91 13.13 -7.90 -3.69
CA MET A 91 13.55 -9.27 -3.34
C MET A 91 14.62 -9.79 -4.29
N ALA A 92 14.47 -9.58 -5.60
CA ALA A 92 15.42 -10.09 -6.61
C ALA A 92 16.80 -9.43 -6.53
N LEU A 93 16.87 -8.18 -6.07
CA LEU A 93 18.11 -7.44 -5.88
C LEU A 93 18.80 -7.76 -4.54
N ASP A 94 18.16 -8.56 -3.68
CA ASP A 94 18.65 -8.91 -2.33
C ASP A 94 19.04 -7.66 -1.53
N LEU A 95 18.23 -6.60 -1.65
CA LEU A 95 18.48 -5.31 -0.98
C LEU A 95 18.08 -5.31 0.49
N GLY A 96 17.58 -6.46 0.97
CA GLY A 96 17.28 -6.65 2.38
C GLY A 96 18.54 -6.41 3.21
N ASP A 97 18.50 -5.37 4.03
CA ASP A 97 19.46 -5.24 5.12
C ASP A 97 19.36 -6.51 5.97
N GLN A 98 20.48 -7.13 6.35
CA GLN A 98 20.49 -8.32 7.23
C GLN A 98 19.72 -8.07 8.54
N TYR A 99 19.52 -6.80 8.90
CA TYR A 99 18.77 -6.34 10.06
C TYR A 99 17.26 -6.16 9.84
N LYS A 100 16.77 -5.97 8.59
CA LYS A 100 15.34 -5.73 8.30
C LYS A 100 14.58 -6.98 7.86
N ALA A 101 15.26 -7.99 7.29
CA ALA A 101 14.70 -9.29 6.92
C ALA A 101 13.28 -9.22 6.32
N GLN A 102 13.03 -8.26 5.43
CA GLN A 102 11.72 -8.09 4.79
C GLN A 102 11.54 -9.16 3.72
N TYR A 103 10.73 -10.16 4.02
CA TYR A 103 10.22 -11.11 3.04
C TYR A 103 8.79 -10.70 2.71
N PHE A 104 8.55 -10.34 1.46
CA PHE A 104 7.20 -9.96 1.03
C PHE A 104 6.33 -11.20 0.79
N THR A 105 5.03 -11.02 1.04
CA THR A 105 4.02 -12.04 0.80
C THR A 105 4.00 -12.42 -0.69
N PRO A 106 4.12 -13.70 -1.05
CA PRO A 106 3.98 -14.14 -2.43
C PRO A 106 2.59 -13.78 -2.99
N SER A 107 2.54 -13.28 -4.24
CA SER A 107 1.29 -12.83 -4.89
C SER A 107 0.16 -13.87 -4.85
N HIS A 108 0.44 -15.16 -5.06
CA HIS A 108 -0.59 -16.20 -5.01
C HIS A 108 -1.21 -16.38 -3.60
N ILE A 109 -0.45 -16.11 -2.54
CA ILE A 109 -0.99 -16.11 -1.16
C ILE A 109 -1.85 -14.88 -0.95
N ALA A 110 -1.38 -13.70 -1.37
CA ALA A 110 -2.17 -12.46 -1.29
C ALA A 110 -3.48 -12.55 -2.10
N HIS A 111 -3.45 -13.19 -3.27
CA HIS A 111 -4.62 -13.46 -4.10
C HIS A 111 -5.60 -14.42 -3.42
N LEU A 112 -5.10 -15.53 -2.85
CA LEU A 112 -5.94 -16.43 -2.07
C LEU A 112 -6.62 -15.69 -0.90
N MET A 113 -5.87 -14.83 -0.19
CA MET A 113 -6.41 -14.03 0.90
C MET A 113 -7.49 -13.05 0.42
N ALA A 114 -7.29 -12.40 -0.72
CA ALA A 114 -8.31 -11.56 -1.35
C ALA A 114 -9.58 -12.35 -1.66
N ALA A 115 -9.46 -13.54 -2.26
CA ALA A 115 -10.61 -14.38 -2.59
C ALA A 115 -11.41 -14.83 -1.35
N VAL A 116 -10.72 -15.13 -0.24
CA VAL A 116 -11.37 -15.51 1.02
C VAL A 116 -12.02 -14.30 1.70
N THR A 117 -11.34 -13.16 1.74
CA THR A 117 -11.81 -11.98 2.49
C THR A 117 -12.84 -11.15 1.75
N LEU A 118 -12.84 -11.19 0.41
CA LEU A 118 -13.72 -10.42 -0.46
C LEU A 118 -14.79 -11.29 -1.13
N SER A 119 -15.10 -12.46 -0.57
CA SER A 119 -16.09 -13.39 -1.14
C SER A 119 -17.50 -12.79 -1.26
N ASP A 120 -17.85 -11.78 -0.45
CA ASP A 120 -19.14 -11.07 -0.50
C ASP A 120 -19.02 -9.66 -1.13
N CYS A 121 -17.99 -9.42 -1.96
CA CYS A 121 -17.75 -8.14 -2.62
C CYS A 121 -18.98 -7.63 -3.40
N HIS A 122 -19.72 -8.52 -4.06
CA HIS A 122 -20.90 -8.19 -4.83
C HIS A 122 -22.00 -7.52 -4.01
N SER A 123 -22.34 -8.09 -2.85
CA SER A 123 -23.37 -7.54 -1.97
C SER A 123 -22.94 -6.20 -1.38
N LEU A 124 -21.68 -6.11 -0.94
CA LEU A 124 -21.11 -4.90 -0.34
C LEU A 124 -21.05 -3.74 -1.33
N ILE A 125 -20.56 -3.97 -2.55
CA ILE A 125 -20.49 -2.96 -3.61
C ILE A 125 -21.90 -2.56 -4.06
N LYS A 126 -22.84 -3.50 -4.20
CA LYS A 126 -24.23 -3.16 -4.54
C LYS A 126 -24.87 -2.25 -3.50
N LYS A 127 -24.54 -2.45 -2.22
CA LYS A 127 -25.09 -1.69 -1.10
C LYS A 127 -24.45 -0.31 -0.93
N ARG A 128 -23.11 -0.24 -0.97
CA ARG A 128 -22.32 0.96 -0.63
C ARG A 128 -21.75 1.70 -1.84
N GLY A 129 -21.81 1.09 -3.03
CA GLY A 129 -21.18 1.59 -4.25
C GLY A 129 -19.70 1.25 -4.39
N PHE A 130 -19.00 0.94 -3.30
CA PHE A 130 -17.58 0.61 -3.26
C PHE A 130 -17.20 -0.19 -2.00
N LEU A 131 -15.98 -0.76 -1.99
CA LEU A 131 -15.34 -1.39 -0.84
C LEU A 131 -14.26 -0.50 -0.24
N THR A 132 -14.08 -0.59 1.08
CA THR A 132 -12.92 -0.05 1.77
C THR A 132 -12.03 -1.18 2.26
N LEU A 133 -10.72 -1.05 2.06
CA LEU A 133 -9.72 -2.01 2.51
C LEU A 133 -8.73 -1.32 3.45
N GLN A 134 -8.26 -2.05 4.46
CA GLN A 134 -7.19 -1.59 5.35
C GLN A 134 -6.08 -2.62 5.35
N GLU A 135 -4.86 -2.18 5.06
CA GLU A 135 -3.66 -3.01 5.11
C GLU A 135 -2.66 -2.39 6.10
N PRO A 136 -2.56 -2.91 7.33
CA PRO A 136 -1.83 -2.29 8.43
C PRO A 136 -0.30 -2.42 8.36
N THR A 137 0.22 -3.30 7.51
CA THR A 137 1.66 -3.53 7.28
C THR A 137 1.87 -3.79 5.80
N CYS A 138 1.63 -2.77 4.98
CA CYS A 138 1.40 -2.95 3.55
C CYS A 138 2.62 -3.44 2.77
N GLY A 139 3.83 -3.27 3.30
CA GLY A 139 5.03 -3.57 2.57
C GLY A 139 5.05 -2.79 1.25
N SER A 140 5.38 -3.46 0.16
CA SER A 140 5.26 -2.96 -1.21
C SER A 140 3.82 -2.83 -1.74
N GLY A 141 2.81 -3.32 -1.01
CA GLY A 141 1.39 -3.18 -1.37
C GLY A 141 0.74 -4.40 -2.02
N VAL A 142 1.37 -5.58 -1.96
CA VAL A 142 0.88 -6.80 -2.65
C VAL A 142 -0.55 -7.18 -2.28
N MET A 143 -0.98 -7.05 -1.02
CA MET A 143 -2.36 -7.35 -0.61
C MET A 143 -3.38 -6.44 -1.30
N ILE A 144 -3.08 -5.14 -1.40
CA ILE A 144 -3.95 -4.16 -2.08
C ILE A 144 -4.00 -4.44 -3.58
N ILE A 145 -2.86 -4.77 -4.19
CA ILE A 145 -2.77 -5.07 -5.62
C ILE A 145 -3.52 -6.37 -5.96
N GLU A 146 -3.44 -7.40 -5.13
CA GLU A 146 -4.18 -8.64 -5.38
C GLU A 146 -5.67 -8.51 -5.06
N ALA A 147 -6.07 -7.68 -4.09
CA ALA A 147 -7.47 -7.30 -3.93
C ALA A 147 -8.01 -6.57 -5.16
N TYR A 148 -7.21 -5.66 -5.74
CA TYR A 148 -7.54 -5.00 -7.00
C TYR A 148 -7.72 -6.01 -8.15
N ASN A 149 -6.81 -6.98 -8.28
CA ASN A 149 -6.91 -8.03 -9.30
C ASN A 149 -8.15 -8.90 -9.11
N TYR A 150 -8.39 -9.38 -7.89
CA TYR A 150 -9.56 -10.19 -7.56
C TYR A 150 -10.87 -9.47 -7.92
N LEU A 151 -11.00 -8.18 -7.57
CA LEU A 151 -12.20 -7.41 -7.92
C LEU A 151 -12.39 -7.25 -9.44
N ARG A 152 -11.30 -7.20 -10.23
CA ARG A 152 -11.40 -7.20 -11.69
C ARG A 152 -11.86 -8.54 -12.25
N GLU A 153 -11.46 -9.63 -11.63
CA GLU A 153 -11.91 -10.98 -12.00
C GLU A 153 -13.40 -11.16 -11.68
N GLU A 154 -13.88 -10.51 -10.63
CA GLU A 154 -15.30 -10.42 -10.25
C GLU A 154 -16.07 -9.33 -11.04
N ASP A 155 -15.58 -8.91 -12.22
CA ASP A 155 -16.20 -7.95 -13.13
C ASP A 155 -16.46 -6.53 -12.54
N PHE A 156 -15.77 -6.14 -11.47
CA PHE A 156 -15.81 -4.77 -10.94
C PHE A 156 -14.73 -3.87 -11.55
N ASN A 157 -14.95 -2.55 -11.44
CA ASN A 157 -13.93 -1.54 -11.70
C ASN A 157 -13.36 -1.02 -10.35
N PRO A 158 -12.23 -1.55 -9.86
CA PRO A 158 -11.73 -1.18 -8.55
C PRO A 158 -11.25 0.28 -8.49
N GLN A 159 -10.91 0.91 -9.61
CA GLN A 159 -10.55 2.35 -9.63
C GLN A 159 -11.71 3.26 -9.21
N GLN A 160 -12.95 2.77 -9.32
CA GLN A 160 -14.16 3.50 -8.92
C GLN A 160 -14.88 2.85 -7.74
N GLN A 161 -14.62 1.57 -7.47
CA GLN A 161 -15.40 0.74 -6.55
C GLN A 161 -14.56 0.11 -5.43
N MET A 162 -13.30 0.50 -5.28
CA MET A 162 -12.43 0.12 -4.16
C MET A 162 -11.71 1.36 -3.66
N TRP A 163 -11.54 1.50 -2.35
CA TRP A 163 -10.68 2.48 -1.72
C TRP A 163 -9.80 1.79 -0.68
N ALA A 164 -8.50 2.09 -0.62
CA ALA A 164 -7.57 1.40 0.27
C ALA A 164 -6.83 2.38 1.21
N GLN A 165 -6.74 2.03 2.49
CA GLN A 165 -5.81 2.62 3.45
C GLN A 165 -4.66 1.65 3.67
N ALA A 166 -3.46 2.04 3.27
CA ALA A 166 -2.24 1.28 3.50
C ALA A 166 -1.45 1.94 4.63
N ARG A 167 -0.85 1.15 5.53
CA ARG A 167 0.05 1.66 6.57
C ARG A 167 1.30 0.80 6.62
N ASP A 168 2.46 1.44 6.78
CA ASP A 168 3.69 0.72 7.10
C ASP A 168 4.62 1.56 7.99
N LEU A 169 5.42 0.87 8.80
CA LEU A 169 6.44 1.49 9.64
C LEU A 169 7.68 1.84 8.82
N ASP A 170 8.01 1.03 7.81
CA ASP A 170 9.16 1.27 6.95
C ASP A 170 8.82 2.29 5.86
N PHE A 171 9.58 3.39 5.87
CA PHE A 171 9.41 4.49 4.93
C PHE A 171 9.53 4.04 3.47
N THR A 172 10.50 3.18 3.14
CA THR A 172 10.70 2.74 1.75
C THR A 172 9.58 1.81 1.30
N ALA A 173 9.17 0.87 2.16
CA ALA A 173 8.07 -0.04 1.89
C ALA A 173 6.78 0.72 1.59
N ALA A 174 6.38 1.63 2.49
CA ALA A 174 5.22 2.49 2.28
C ALA A 174 5.30 3.28 0.96
N LEU A 175 6.46 3.84 0.61
CA LEU A 175 6.62 4.56 -0.65
C LEU A 175 6.59 3.66 -1.89
N MET A 176 7.03 2.40 -1.81
CA MET A 176 6.81 1.42 -2.88
C MET A 176 5.31 1.16 -3.07
N CYS A 177 4.55 0.96 -1.99
CA CYS A 177 3.10 0.85 -2.04
C CYS A 177 2.46 2.09 -2.68
N TYR A 178 2.89 3.29 -2.27
CA TYR A 178 2.38 4.55 -2.80
C TYR A 178 2.61 4.72 -4.32
N ILE A 179 3.81 4.39 -4.82
CA ILE A 179 4.11 4.44 -6.26
C ILE A 179 3.19 3.48 -7.02
N GLN A 180 3.06 2.23 -6.56
CA GLN A 180 2.27 1.22 -7.27
C GLN A 180 0.78 1.55 -7.27
N MET A 181 0.23 2.00 -6.14
CA MET A 181 -1.15 2.49 -6.07
C MET A 181 -1.37 3.69 -7.00
N THR A 182 -0.40 4.61 -7.07
CA THR A 182 -0.47 5.77 -7.97
C THR A 182 -0.50 5.36 -9.44
N LEU A 183 0.42 4.47 -9.85
CA LEU A 183 0.53 4.02 -11.25
C LEU A 183 -0.66 3.16 -11.69
N LEU A 184 -1.22 2.35 -10.78
CA LEU A 184 -2.40 1.52 -11.04
C LEU A 184 -3.73 2.30 -10.92
N HIS A 185 -3.67 3.58 -10.57
CA HIS A 185 -4.81 4.46 -10.32
C HIS A 185 -5.75 3.89 -9.23
N ILE A 186 -5.18 3.31 -8.18
CA ILE A 186 -5.90 2.81 -7.02
C ILE A 186 -6.16 3.99 -6.09
N PRO A 187 -7.42 4.36 -5.81
CA PRO A 187 -7.71 5.42 -4.88
C PRO A 187 -7.50 4.92 -3.44
N GLY A 188 -6.85 5.75 -2.65
CA GLY A 188 -6.39 5.36 -1.34
C GLY A 188 -5.51 6.40 -0.66
N GLU A 189 -5.13 6.09 0.56
CA GLU A 189 -4.08 6.77 1.30
C GLU A 189 -2.99 5.77 1.70
N VAL A 190 -1.76 6.25 1.77
CA VAL A 190 -0.63 5.52 2.34
C VAL A 190 -0.12 6.28 3.55
N ILE A 191 -0.08 5.60 4.69
CA ILE A 191 0.33 6.12 5.97
C ILE A 191 1.71 5.56 6.31
N ILE A 192 2.67 6.44 6.60
CA ILE A 192 3.94 6.05 7.20
C ILE A 192 3.78 6.23 8.70
N GLY A 193 3.84 5.14 9.47
CA GLY A 193 3.49 5.19 10.88
C GLY A 193 3.45 3.83 11.57
N ASN A 194 3.38 3.84 12.89
CA ASN A 194 3.32 2.63 13.70
C ASN A 194 1.86 2.23 13.94
N THR A 195 1.43 1.13 13.31
CA THR A 195 0.07 0.61 13.47
C THR A 195 -0.28 0.25 14.91
N LEU A 196 0.63 -0.36 15.66
CA LEU A 196 0.37 -0.80 17.05
C LEU A 196 0.23 0.37 18.03
N LYS A 197 0.83 1.52 17.72
CA LYS A 197 0.73 2.74 18.53
C LYS A 197 -0.30 3.74 17.99
N ASP A 198 -0.96 3.38 16.89
CA ASP A 198 -1.77 4.30 16.07
C ASP A 198 -1.05 5.62 15.75
N GLU A 199 0.26 5.53 15.52
CA GLU A 199 1.10 6.68 15.21
C GLU A 199 1.03 6.96 13.71
N VAL A 200 0.82 8.22 13.35
CA VAL A 200 0.92 8.68 11.98
C VAL A 200 2.00 9.74 11.86
N ASN A 201 3.06 9.42 11.12
CA ASN A 201 4.13 10.35 10.81
C ASN A 201 3.83 11.11 9.51
N TYR A 202 3.36 10.42 8.47
CA TYR A 202 3.01 11.04 7.19
C TYR A 202 1.76 10.40 6.58
N HIS A 203 0.92 11.23 5.95
CA HIS A 203 -0.19 10.80 5.10
C HIS A 203 0.09 11.18 3.64
N LEU A 204 -0.03 10.20 2.74
CA LEU A 204 0.11 10.38 1.31
C LEU A 204 -1.16 9.91 0.62
N TYR A 205 -2.03 10.85 0.21
CA TYR A 205 -3.15 10.53 -0.65
C TYR A 205 -2.67 10.24 -2.08
N THR A 206 -3.23 9.20 -2.67
CA THR A 206 -3.01 8.89 -4.09
C THR A 206 -3.68 9.94 -4.99
N PRO A 207 -3.17 10.19 -6.21
CA PRO A 207 -3.86 11.07 -7.16
C PRO A 207 -5.31 10.62 -7.43
N ALA A 208 -5.55 9.31 -7.51
CA ALA A 208 -6.88 8.74 -7.73
C ALA A 208 -7.85 9.05 -6.57
N HIS A 209 -7.37 9.12 -5.32
CA HIS A 209 -8.19 9.57 -4.19
C HIS A 209 -8.67 11.02 -4.38
N ILE A 210 -7.76 11.91 -4.75
CA ILE A 210 -8.06 13.34 -4.94
C ILE A 210 -8.99 13.54 -6.15
N MET A 211 -8.63 12.96 -7.31
CA MET A 211 -9.40 13.09 -8.56
C MET A 211 -10.80 12.48 -8.45
N GLY A 212 -10.94 11.38 -7.72
CA GLY A 212 -12.22 10.71 -7.48
C GLY A 212 -13.08 11.36 -6.40
N ASN A 213 -12.61 12.46 -5.78
CA ASN A 213 -13.26 13.17 -4.68
C ASN A 213 -13.67 12.20 -3.54
N TRP A 214 -12.74 11.31 -3.18
CA TRP A 214 -13.02 10.20 -2.29
C TRP A 214 -13.32 10.62 -0.85
N ASN A 215 -12.81 11.76 -0.38
CA ASN A 215 -13.20 12.33 0.92
C ASN A 215 -14.73 12.40 1.08
N LYS A 216 -15.45 12.95 0.09
CA LYS A 216 -16.92 13.02 0.16
C LYS A 216 -17.59 11.66 0.05
N LYS A 217 -17.03 10.75 -0.76
CA LYS A 217 -17.56 9.38 -0.90
C LYS A 217 -17.47 8.62 0.43
N LEU A 218 -16.34 8.72 1.11
CA LEU A 218 -16.10 8.10 2.42
C LEU A 218 -17.01 8.71 3.50
N GLU A 219 -17.08 10.04 3.60
CA GLU A 219 -17.98 10.73 4.54
C GLU A 219 -19.44 10.29 4.39
N SER A 220 -19.92 10.18 3.15
CA SER A 220 -21.28 9.69 2.89
C SER A 220 -21.47 8.23 3.30
N ALA A 221 -20.50 7.35 3.06
CA ALA A 221 -20.58 5.93 3.43
C ALA A 221 -20.54 5.71 4.96
N ASP A 222 -19.77 6.52 5.68
CA ASP A 222 -19.71 6.46 7.15
C ASP A 222 -21.07 6.83 7.76
N SER A 223 -21.73 7.86 7.22
CA SER A 223 -23.08 8.25 7.66
C SER A 223 -24.14 7.15 7.47
N TYR A 224 -24.03 6.34 6.40
CA TYR A 224 -24.89 5.16 6.21
C TYR A 224 -24.58 4.06 7.23
N THR A 225 -23.30 3.85 7.54
CA THR A 225 -22.87 2.78 8.44
C THR A 225 -23.26 3.09 9.88
N GLU A 226 -23.11 4.33 10.34
CA GLU A 226 -23.59 4.78 11.66
C GLU A 226 -25.10 4.60 11.82
N ALA A 227 -25.89 4.91 10.77
CA ALA A 227 -27.33 4.70 10.80
C ALA A 227 -27.71 3.21 10.94
N GLU A 228 -26.95 2.27 10.35
CA GLU A 228 -27.17 0.83 10.52
C GLU A 228 -26.76 0.31 11.90
N TYR A 229 -25.65 0.80 12.46
CA TYR A 229 -25.26 0.48 13.84
C TYR A 229 -26.32 0.95 14.85
N GLN A 230 -27.00 2.07 14.61
CA GLN A 230 -28.11 2.51 15.46
C GLN A 230 -29.38 1.67 15.31
N VAL A 231 -29.55 0.94 14.20
CA VAL A 231 -30.69 0.03 13.98
C VAL A 231 -30.47 -1.32 14.66
N ILE A 232 -29.22 -1.74 14.90
CA ILE A 232 -28.89 -2.90 15.72
C ILE A 232 -28.93 -2.47 17.19
N LYS A 233 -30.11 -2.49 17.82
CA LYS A 233 -30.17 -2.47 19.29
C LYS A 233 -29.54 -3.77 19.78
N PRO A 234 -28.53 -3.74 20.67
CA PRO A 234 -28.08 -4.96 21.31
C PRO A 234 -29.29 -5.55 22.04
N GLU A 235 -29.63 -6.81 21.75
CA GLU A 235 -30.49 -7.56 22.66
C GLU A 235 -29.80 -7.58 24.02
N PRO A 236 -30.55 -7.48 25.14
CA PRO A 236 -29.95 -7.61 26.45
C PRO A 236 -29.19 -8.93 26.49
N VAL A 237 -27.88 -8.84 26.66
CA VAL A 237 -27.02 -10.00 26.88
C VAL A 237 -27.47 -10.57 28.22
N GLU A 238 -28.18 -11.70 28.21
CA GLU A 238 -28.33 -12.48 29.43
C GLU A 238 -26.93 -12.95 29.82
N ASP A 239 -26.49 -12.57 31.02
CA ASP A 239 -25.24 -13.07 31.57
C ASP A 239 -25.28 -14.60 31.51
N PRO A 240 -24.34 -15.26 30.84
CA PRO A 240 -24.27 -16.71 30.88
C PRO A 240 -24.10 -17.12 32.36
N PRO A 241 -24.82 -18.14 32.85
CA PRO A 241 -24.66 -18.59 34.23
C PRO A 241 -23.28 -19.22 34.37
N LEU A 242 -22.29 -18.41 34.72
CA LEU A 242 -20.90 -18.80 34.88
C LEU A 242 -20.44 -18.47 36.30
N ASP A 243 -21.02 -19.16 37.28
CA ASP A 243 -20.27 -19.50 38.49
C ASP A 243 -19.29 -20.61 38.10
N ILE A 244 -18.17 -20.25 37.50
CA ILE A 244 -17.05 -21.18 37.26
C ILE A 244 -16.36 -21.38 38.62
N ASP A 245 -16.49 -22.58 39.18
CA ASP A 245 -15.77 -23.00 40.39
C ASP A 245 -14.32 -23.34 40.03
N TRP A 246 -13.47 -22.31 40.05
CA TRP A 246 -12.03 -22.39 39.76
C TRP A 246 -11.25 -23.30 40.74
N GLU A 247 -11.84 -23.72 41.86
CA GLU A 247 -11.15 -24.56 42.84
C GLU A 247 -11.27 -26.07 42.53
N ASN A 248 -12.20 -26.49 41.68
CA ASN A 248 -12.53 -27.90 41.47
C ASN A 248 -12.30 -28.44 40.05
N GLU A 249 -11.83 -27.63 39.09
CA GLU A 249 -11.46 -28.17 37.77
C GLU A 249 -10.07 -28.82 37.80
N PRO A 250 -9.93 -30.09 37.36
CA PRO A 250 -8.63 -30.72 37.23
C PRO A 250 -7.84 -30.01 36.12
N MET A 251 -6.80 -29.26 36.50
CA MET A 251 -5.80 -28.78 35.55
C MET A 251 -5.25 -29.98 34.78
N PHE A 252 -5.43 -29.95 33.46
CA PHE A 252 -4.89 -30.94 32.53
C PHE A 252 -3.41 -31.20 32.84
N LEU A 253 -3.12 -32.45 33.24
CA LEU A 253 -1.78 -33.03 33.32
C LEU A 253 -1.22 -33.29 31.93
#